data_AF-A0A4R1PZZ6-F1
#
_entry.id   AF-A0A4R1PZZ6-F1
#
_cell.length_a   1.000
_cell.length_b   1.000
_cell.length_c   1.000
_cell.angle_alpha   90.00
_cell.angle_beta   90.00
_cell.angle_gamma   90.00
#
_symmetry.space_group_name_H-M   'P 1'
#
loop_
_entity.id
_entity.type
_entity.pdbx_description
1 polymer ?
#
loop_
_entity_poly.entity_id
_entity_poly.type
_entity_poly.pdbx_seq_one_letter_code
_entity_poly.pdbx_strand_id
1 'polypeptide(L)'
;MKDHQFNGPAARYNHNKHVVRNINHQFREQLTTGQRVADKVANVVGSWPFIIYQSIIISIWMAANLYLVYLSTTGPEFFKSWDPYPFILLNLVLSFQAAYTGPVVMMSQNRQAEKDRLMAEQDYQINKTAEEEIKIIMEHLVHQDTIMAQILTRLEKLEQHPAENNDKR
;
A
#
# COMPACT_ATOMS: atom_id res chain seq x y z
N MET A 1 31.70 -42.08 21.55
CA MET A 1 31.65 -40.67 21.97
C MET A 1 30.28 -40.16 21.59
N LYS A 2 29.43 -39.81 22.57
CA LYS A 2 28.04 -39.39 22.31
C LYS A 2 28.04 -37.90 21.98
N ASP A 3 27.64 -37.56 20.77
CA ASP A 3 27.42 -36.18 20.33
C ASP A 3 26.44 -35.50 21.29
N HIS A 4 26.97 -34.71 22.22
CA HIS A 4 26.15 -33.81 23.03
C HIS A 4 25.74 -32.67 22.10
N GLN A 5 24.67 -32.89 21.34
CA GLN A 5 24.07 -31.88 20.49
C GLN A 5 23.51 -30.78 21.39
N PHE A 6 24.31 -29.72 21.57
CA PHE A 6 23.94 -28.53 22.32
C PHE A 6 23.00 -27.65 21.48
N ASN A 7 21.85 -28.21 21.12
CA ASN A 7 20.89 -27.56 20.26
C ASN A 7 19.92 -26.78 21.14
N GLY A 8 20.17 -25.48 21.28
CA GLY A 8 19.24 -24.56 21.95
C GLY A 8 17.90 -24.44 21.20
N PRO A 9 16.90 -23.74 21.78
CA PRO A 9 15.54 -23.66 21.23
C PRO A 9 15.47 -23.26 19.75
N ALA A 10 16.32 -22.31 19.32
CA ALA A 10 16.40 -21.86 17.93
C ALA A 10 16.95 -22.90 16.93
N ALA A 11 17.68 -23.94 17.39
CA ALA A 11 18.28 -24.94 16.50
C ALA A 11 17.25 -25.84 15.81
N ARG A 12 16.01 -25.87 16.30
CA ARG A 12 14.88 -26.58 15.67
C ARG A 12 14.12 -25.70 14.67
N TYR A 13 14.37 -24.39 14.66
CA TYR A 13 13.64 -23.48 13.79
C TYR A 13 14.29 -23.45 12.41
N ASN A 14 13.53 -23.85 11.39
CA ASN A 14 13.97 -23.78 10.00
C ASN A 14 13.33 -22.55 9.36
N HIS A 15 14.16 -21.61 8.93
CA HIS A 15 13.71 -20.42 8.22
C HIS A 15 13.26 -20.82 6.81
N ASN A 16 12.01 -21.26 6.68
CA ASN A 16 11.44 -21.55 5.37
C ASN A 16 11.15 -20.22 4.67
N LYS A 17 11.78 -20.02 3.51
CA LYS A 17 11.78 -18.78 2.75
C LYS A 17 10.37 -18.21 2.62
N HIS A 18 10.15 -17.04 3.22
CA HIS A 18 9.01 -16.21 2.88
C HIS A 18 9.07 -15.88 1.39
N VAL A 19 8.23 -16.53 0.59
CA VAL A 19 7.98 -16.06 -0.78
C VAL A 19 7.24 -14.75 -0.58
N VAL A 20 7.97 -13.62 -0.66
CA VAL A 20 7.38 -12.29 -0.73
C VAL A 20 6.52 -12.28 -1.98
N ARG A 21 5.24 -12.62 -1.80
CA ARG A 21 4.30 -12.71 -2.90
C ARG A 21 4.08 -11.28 -3.36
N ASN A 22 4.51 -10.98 -4.57
CA ASN A 22 4.35 -9.64 -5.10
C ASN A 22 2.86 -9.43 -5.48
N ILE A 23 2.07 -8.96 -4.52
CA ILE A 23 0.62 -8.73 -4.65
C ILE A 23 0.31 -7.86 -5.87
N ASN A 24 1.22 -6.93 -6.21
CA ASN A 24 1.04 -6.05 -7.36
C ASN A 24 1.00 -6.80 -8.70
N HIS A 25 1.70 -7.93 -8.84
CA HIS A 25 1.71 -8.70 -10.09
C HIS A 25 0.40 -9.47 -10.29
N GLN A 26 -0.09 -10.15 -9.25
CA GLN A 26 -1.35 -10.91 -9.34
C GLN A 26 -2.55 -10.00 -9.58
N PHE A 27 -2.57 -8.83 -8.94
CA PHE A 27 -3.63 -7.85 -9.13
C PHE A 27 -3.64 -7.27 -10.55
N ARG A 28 -2.47 -7.12 -11.20
CA ARG A 28 -2.36 -6.60 -12.57
C ARG A 28 -2.75 -7.62 -13.65
N GLU A 29 -2.50 -8.91 -13.42
CA GLU A 29 -2.80 -9.98 -14.37
C GLU A 29 -4.30 -10.24 -14.52
N GLN A 30 -5.10 -9.92 -13.49
CA GLN A 30 -6.56 -10.10 -13.51
C GLN A 30 -7.34 -8.88 -14.04
N LEU A 31 -6.67 -7.79 -14.42
CA LEU A 31 -7.36 -6.58 -14.87
C LEU A 31 -7.94 -6.74 -16.26
N THR A 32 -9.27 -6.67 -16.34
CA THR A 32 -10.00 -6.53 -17.61
C THR A 32 -9.69 -5.19 -18.29
N THR A 33 -9.86 -5.13 -19.61
CA THR A 33 -9.61 -3.89 -20.38
C THR A 33 -10.44 -2.71 -19.88
N GLY A 34 -11.70 -2.95 -19.47
CA GLY A 34 -12.57 -1.92 -18.90
C GLY A 34 -12.06 -1.35 -17.58
N GLN A 35 -11.55 -2.20 -16.69
CA GLN A 35 -10.93 -1.76 -15.43
C GLN A 35 -9.70 -0.90 -15.68
N ARG A 36 -8.84 -1.29 -16.64
CA ARG A 36 -7.66 -0.48 -17.00
C ARG A 36 -8.01 0.92 -17.50
N VAL A 37 -9.12 1.04 -18.25
CA VAL A 37 -9.61 2.34 -18.73
C VAL A 37 -10.20 3.15 -17.58
N ALA A 38 -11.04 2.56 -16.73
CA ALA A 38 -11.61 3.22 -15.56
C ALA A 38 -10.51 3.78 -14.64
N ASP A 39 -9.42 3.04 -14.44
CA ASP A 39 -8.30 3.48 -13.61
C ASP A 39 -7.56 4.68 -14.20
N LYS A 40 -7.35 4.67 -15.53
CA LYS A 40 -6.74 5.82 -16.21
C LYS A 40 -7.63 7.05 -16.10
N VAL A 41 -8.94 6.88 -16.33
CA VAL A 41 -9.92 7.97 -16.23
C VAL A 41 -9.98 8.51 -14.81
N ALA A 42 -10.04 7.66 -13.79
CA ALA A 42 -10.06 8.08 -12.39
C ALA A 42 -8.78 8.83 -11.98
N ASN A 43 -7.60 8.36 -12.43
CA ASN A 43 -6.34 9.05 -12.18
C ASN A 43 -6.27 10.44 -12.85
N VAL A 44 -6.83 10.57 -14.06
CA VAL A 44 -6.89 11.86 -14.77
C VAL A 44 -7.88 12.81 -14.09
N VAL A 45 -9.08 12.35 -13.78
CA VAL A 45 -10.14 13.16 -13.16
C VAL A 45 -9.77 13.59 -11.74
N GLY A 46 -9.03 12.77 -11.00
CA GLY A 46 -8.52 13.09 -9.66
C GLY A 46 -7.30 14.01 -9.62
N SER A 47 -6.80 14.47 -10.77
CA SER A 47 -5.56 15.27 -10.84
C SER A 47 -5.84 16.79 -10.81
N TRP A 48 -5.00 17.53 -10.08
CA TRP A 48 -4.99 19.00 -10.09
C TRP A 48 -4.92 19.64 -11.49
N PRO A 49 -4.06 19.18 -12.43
CA PRO A 49 -4.03 19.75 -13.78
C PRO A 49 -5.34 19.57 -14.55
N PHE A 50 -6.07 18.45 -14.36
CA PHE A 50 -7.36 18.24 -15.02
C PHE A 50 -8.38 19.31 -14.63
N ILE A 51 -8.46 19.65 -13.33
CA ILE A 51 -9.35 20.71 -12.85
C ILE A 51 -9.02 22.05 -13.51
N ILE A 52 -7.74 22.40 -13.61
CA ILE A 52 -7.30 23.64 -14.25
C ILE A 52 -7.69 23.67 -15.73
N TYR A 53 -7.42 22.60 -16.48
CA TYR A 53 -7.80 22.51 -17.89
C TYR A 53 -9.33 22.59 -18.08
N GLN A 54 -10.09 21.88 -17.25
CA GLN A 54 -11.56 21.90 -17.28
C GLN A 54 -12.10 23.31 -17.01
N SER A 55 -11.56 24.01 -16.01
CA SER A 55 -11.93 25.40 -15.70
C SER A 55 -11.63 26.33 -16.85
N ILE A 56 -10.46 26.23 -17.49
CA ILE A 56 -10.09 27.05 -18.65
C ILE A 56 -11.06 26.82 -19.81
N ILE A 57 -11.40 25.57 -20.12
CA ILE A 57 -12.34 25.24 -21.21
C ILE A 57 -13.71 25.85 -20.94
N ILE A 58 -14.23 25.71 -19.71
CA ILE A 58 -15.51 26.31 -19.31
C ILE A 58 -15.46 27.84 -19.41
N SER A 59 -14.38 28.47 -18.93
CA SER A 59 -14.21 29.92 -19.01
C SER A 59 -14.14 30.41 -20.46
N ILE A 60 -13.42 29.71 -21.34
CA ILE A 60 -13.34 30.04 -22.78
C ILE A 60 -14.72 29.89 -23.42
N TRP A 61 -15.46 28.82 -23.13
CA TRP A 61 -16.80 28.60 -23.67
C TRP A 61 -17.76 29.72 -23.25
N MET A 62 -17.74 30.09 -21.97
CA MET A 62 -18.57 31.16 -21.43
C MET A 62 -18.20 32.52 -22.06
N ALA A 63 -16.91 32.83 -22.19
CA ALA A 63 -16.44 34.06 -22.82
C ALA A 63 -16.81 34.13 -24.31
N ALA A 64 -16.67 33.02 -25.05
CA ALA A 64 -17.04 32.94 -26.46
C ALA A 64 -18.54 33.16 -26.66
N ASN A 65 -19.40 32.52 -25.86
CA ASN A 65 -20.85 32.71 -25.95
C ASN A 65 -21.27 34.13 -25.54
N LEU A 66 -20.67 34.70 -24.49
CA LEU A 66 -20.95 36.09 -24.09
C LEU A 66 -20.53 37.09 -25.16
N TYR A 67 -19.37 36.88 -25.81
CA TYR A 67 -18.91 37.71 -26.92
C TYR A 67 -19.86 37.62 -28.13
N LEU A 68 -20.36 36.42 -28.45
CA LEU A 68 -21.35 36.23 -29.51
C LEU A 68 -22.69 36.92 -29.18
N VAL A 69 -23.15 36.91 -27.92
CA VAL A 69 -24.32 37.68 -27.48
C VAL A 69 -24.09 39.18 -27.66
N TYR A 70 -22.93 39.68 -27.23
CA TYR A 70 -22.57 41.10 -27.37
C TYR A 70 -22.53 41.55 -28.84
N LEU A 71 -21.93 40.73 -29.72
CA LEU A 71 -21.88 40.97 -31.16
C LEU A 71 -23.28 40.92 -31.80
N SER A 72 -24.14 39.99 -31.36
CA SER A 72 -25.52 39.88 -31.83
C SER A 72 -26.39 41.10 -31.45
N THR A 73 -26.03 41.80 -30.38
CA THR A 73 -26.74 43.01 -29.91
C THR A 73 -26.26 44.29 -30.62
N THR A 74 -25.03 44.28 -31.17
CA THR A 74 -24.36 45.49 -31.70
C THR A 74 -24.11 45.44 -33.22
N GLY A 75 -24.25 44.26 -33.85
CA GLY A 75 -23.93 44.03 -35.27
C GLY A 75 -25.10 43.45 -36.09
N PRO A 76 -24.87 43.11 -37.37
CA PRO A 76 -25.89 42.56 -38.26
C PRO A 76 -26.40 41.19 -37.76
N GLU A 77 -27.68 40.88 -38.01
CA GLU A 77 -28.44 39.70 -37.54
C GLU A 77 -27.84 38.30 -37.86
N PHE A 78 -26.68 38.24 -38.50
CA PHE A 78 -26.01 37.00 -38.90
C PHE A 78 -25.40 36.21 -37.72
N PHE A 79 -25.04 36.86 -36.61
CA PHE A 79 -24.43 36.19 -35.46
C PHE A 79 -25.48 35.79 -34.43
N LYS A 80 -26.11 34.63 -34.64
CA LYS A 80 -27.02 34.04 -33.63
C LYS A 80 -26.20 33.36 -32.54
N SER A 81 -26.47 33.70 -31.28
CA SER A 81 -25.84 33.02 -30.14
C SER A 81 -26.21 31.54 -30.12
N TRP A 82 -25.19 30.69 -29.94
CA TRP A 82 -25.33 29.24 -29.95
C TRP A 82 -25.79 28.67 -28.60
N ASP A 83 -25.34 29.26 -27.50
CA ASP A 83 -25.77 28.91 -26.12
C ASP A 83 -25.94 30.20 -25.28
N PRO A 84 -27.09 30.91 -25.40
CA PRO A 84 -27.37 32.10 -24.60
C PRO A 84 -27.51 31.77 -23.11
N TYR A 85 -27.28 32.76 -22.24
CA TYR A 85 -27.56 32.65 -20.80
C TYR A 85 -29.01 32.16 -20.60
N PRO A 86 -29.27 31.05 -19.87
CA PRO A 86 -28.48 30.44 -18.79
C PRO A 86 -27.54 29.25 -19.16
N PHE A 87 -27.05 29.14 -20.40
CA PHE A 87 -26.12 28.09 -20.87
C PHE A 87 -26.64 26.65 -20.73
N ILE A 88 -27.74 26.32 -21.40
CA ILE A 88 -28.42 25.03 -21.28
C ILE A 88 -27.55 23.87 -21.78
N LEU A 89 -26.77 24.08 -22.84
CA LEU A 89 -25.92 23.04 -23.42
C LEU A 89 -24.74 22.73 -22.51
N LEU A 90 -24.08 23.77 -21.97
CA LEU A 90 -23.01 23.60 -21.00
C LEU A 90 -23.50 22.87 -19.75
N ASN A 91 -24.69 23.24 -19.25
CA ASN A 91 -25.29 22.57 -18.10
C ASN A 91 -25.57 21.08 -18.38
N LEU A 92 -26.12 20.76 -19.54
CA LEU A 92 -26.38 19.37 -19.95
C LEU A 92 -25.09 18.54 -20.01
N VAL A 93 -24.04 19.09 -20.63
CA VAL A 93 -22.75 18.40 -20.76
C VAL A 93 -22.10 18.18 -19.40
N LEU A 94 -22.07 19.19 -18.53
CA LEU A 94 -21.52 19.06 -17.18
C LEU A 94 -22.31 18.06 -16.31
N SER A 95 -23.64 18.03 -16.46
CA SER A 95 -24.50 17.09 -15.74
C SER A 95 -24.21 15.65 -16.17
N PHE A 96 -24.08 15.41 -17.47
CA PHE A 96 -23.68 14.12 -18.01
C PHE A 96 -22.28 13.72 -17.56
N GLN A 97 -21.32 14.65 -17.62
CA GLN A 97 -19.95 14.43 -17.13
C GLN A 97 -19.93 14.00 -15.67
N ALA A 98 -20.66 14.70 -14.80
CA ALA A 98 -20.75 14.37 -13.37
C ALA A 98 -21.39 12.98 -13.13
N ALA A 99 -22.46 12.67 -13.86
CA ALA A 99 -23.16 11.40 -13.76
C ALA A 99 -22.26 10.18 -14.08
N TYR A 100 -21.36 10.30 -15.06
CA TYR A 100 -20.39 9.24 -15.39
C TYR A 100 -19.15 9.25 -14.49
N THR A 101 -18.75 10.42 -14.00
CA THR A 101 -17.56 10.56 -13.15
C THR A 101 -17.73 9.82 -11.83
N GLY A 102 -18.86 9.97 -11.15
CA GLY A 102 -19.11 9.36 -9.84
C GLY A 102 -18.88 7.83 -9.82
N PRO A 103 -19.56 7.05 -10.70
CA PRO A 103 -19.37 5.61 -10.79
C PRO A 103 -17.95 5.19 -11.16
N VAL A 104 -17.29 5.89 -12.09
CA VAL A 104 -15.91 5.55 -12.51
C VAL A 104 -14.93 5.78 -11.36
N VAL A 105 -15.08 6.88 -10.63
CA VAL A 105 -14.29 7.16 -9.43
C VAL A 105 -14.56 6.12 -8.35
N MET A 106 -15.83 5.77 -8.10
CA MET A 106 -16.21 4.75 -7.12
C MET A 106 -15.66 3.36 -7.47
N MET A 107 -15.67 2.98 -8.75
CA MET A 107 -15.07 1.72 -9.22
C MET A 107 -13.55 1.70 -8.99
N SER A 108 -12.86 2.81 -9.29
CA SER A 108 -11.43 2.92 -9.01
C SER A 108 -11.13 2.90 -7.51
N GLN A 109 -11.97 3.52 -6.68
CA GLN A 109 -11.85 3.52 -5.22
C GLN A 109 -12.06 2.13 -4.63
N ASN A 110 -13.16 1.43 -4.99
CA ASN A 110 -13.42 0.06 -4.53
C ASN A 110 -12.25 -0.87 -4.87
N ARG A 111 -11.64 -0.67 -6.04
CA ARG A 111 -10.48 -1.46 -6.46
C ARG A 111 -9.21 -1.13 -5.69
N GLN A 112 -8.93 0.15 -5.42
CA GLN A 112 -7.81 0.54 -4.55
C GLN A 112 -8.00 -0.05 -3.14
N ALA A 113 -9.21 0.04 -2.59
CA ALA A 113 -9.53 -0.52 -1.27
C ALA A 113 -9.32 -2.04 -1.21
N GLU A 114 -9.69 -2.79 -2.27
CA GLU A 114 -9.44 -4.23 -2.32
C GLU A 114 -7.92 -4.55 -2.35
N LYS A 115 -7.15 -3.78 -3.12
CA LYS A 115 -5.68 -3.90 -3.15
C LYS A 115 -5.07 -3.62 -1.77
N ASP A 116 -5.51 -2.54 -1.12
CA ASP A 116 -5.02 -2.13 0.19
C ASP A 116 -5.38 -3.17 1.26
N ARG A 117 -6.57 -3.78 1.17
CA ARG A 117 -6.99 -4.88 2.04
C ARG A 117 -6.09 -6.10 1.88
N LEU A 118 -5.76 -6.50 0.64
CA LEU A 118 -4.86 -7.64 0.40
C LEU A 118 -3.45 -7.36 0.90
N MET A 119 -2.96 -6.13 0.75
CA MET A 119 -1.67 -5.70 1.31
C MET A 119 -1.69 -5.77 2.84
N ALA A 120 -2.73 -5.24 3.48
CA ALA A 120 -2.88 -5.28 4.93
C ALA A 120 -2.93 -6.71 5.48
N GLU A 121 -3.62 -7.63 4.80
CA GLU A 121 -3.66 -9.05 5.18
C GLU A 121 -2.27 -9.69 5.08
N GLN A 122 -1.51 -9.43 4.01
CA GLN A 122 -0.16 -9.96 3.87
C GLN A 122 0.78 -9.39 4.94
N ASP A 123 0.72 -8.08 5.20
CA ASP A 123 1.51 -7.44 6.25
C ASP A 123 1.18 -7.99 7.63
N TYR A 124 -0.11 -8.30 7.88
CA TYR A 124 -0.54 -8.95 9.10
C TYR A 124 0.07 -10.35 9.28
N GLN A 125 0.11 -11.17 8.22
CA GLN A 125 0.73 -12.49 8.29
C GLN A 125 2.24 -12.40 8.50
N ILE A 126 2.92 -11.46 7.83
CA ILE A 126 4.35 -11.22 8.03
C ILE A 126 4.62 -10.81 9.48
N ASN A 127 3.83 -9.90 10.03
CA ASN A 127 3.99 -9.45 11.41
C ASN A 127 3.78 -10.59 12.41
N LYS A 128 2.80 -11.46 12.19
CA LYS A 128 2.61 -12.65 13.02
C LYS A 128 3.81 -13.59 12.99
N THR A 129 4.35 -13.87 11.81
CA THR A 129 5.53 -14.73 11.73
C THR A 129 6.74 -14.06 12.37
N ALA A 130 6.92 -12.75 12.19
CA ALA A 130 7.98 -12.00 12.85
C ALA A 130 7.85 -12.05 14.38
N GLU A 131 6.63 -11.97 14.93
CA GLU A 131 6.38 -12.12 16.36
C GLU A 131 6.80 -13.52 16.87
N GLU A 132 6.47 -14.58 16.13
CA GLU A 132 6.90 -15.94 16.44
C GLU A 132 8.43 -16.10 16.39
N GLU A 133 9.08 -15.57 15.36
CA GLU A 133 10.53 -15.59 15.22
C GLU A 133 11.23 -14.85 16.38
N ILE A 134 10.72 -13.67 16.76
CA ILE A 134 11.23 -12.90 17.91
C ILE A 134 11.08 -13.71 19.20
N LYS A 135 9.94 -14.39 19.40
CA LYS A 135 9.72 -15.22 20.58
C LYS A 135 10.75 -16.36 20.66
N ILE A 136 11.06 -17.00 19.55
CA ILE A 136 12.06 -18.08 19.50
C ILE A 136 13.45 -17.54 19.81
N ILE A 137 13.81 -16.36 19.28
CA ILE A 137 15.06 -15.70 19.60
C ILE A 137 15.13 -15.41 21.11
N MET A 138 14.06 -14.88 21.70
CA MET A 138 13.99 -14.61 23.13
C MET A 138 14.16 -15.88 23.98
N GLU A 139 13.48 -16.97 23.61
CA GLU A 139 13.65 -18.28 24.26
C GLU A 139 15.09 -18.80 24.14
N HIS A 140 15.74 -18.58 23.00
CA HIS A 140 17.13 -18.97 22.80
C HIS A 140 18.10 -18.14 23.65
N LEU A 141 17.87 -16.84 23.81
CA LEU A 141 18.67 -15.98 24.69
C LEU A 141 18.56 -16.42 26.14
N VAL A 142 17.34 -16.65 26.63
CA VAL A 142 17.10 -17.16 28.00
C VAL A 142 17.79 -18.52 28.21
N HIS A 143 17.77 -19.38 27.19
CA HIS A 143 18.50 -20.64 27.24
C HIS A 143 20.01 -20.42 27.35
N GLN A 144 20.59 -19.54 26.54
CA GLN A 144 22.02 -19.20 26.62
C GLN A 144 22.40 -18.64 28.00
N ASP A 145 21.59 -17.75 28.59
CA ASP A 145 21.82 -17.21 29.93
C ASP A 145 21.87 -18.32 30.99
N THR A 146 20.96 -19.28 30.90
CA THR A 146 20.91 -20.44 31.81
C THR A 146 22.18 -21.29 31.70
N ILE A 147 22.68 -21.49 30.49
CA ILE A 147 23.91 -22.24 30.24
C ILE A 147 25.13 -21.49 30.78
N MET A 148 25.22 -20.19 30.53
CA MET A 148 26.31 -19.36 31.06
C MET A 148 26.33 -19.41 32.60
N ALA A 149 25.16 -19.34 33.25
CA ALA A 149 25.04 -19.50 34.69
C ALA A 149 25.55 -20.87 35.17
N GLN A 150 25.17 -21.97 34.49
CA GLN A 150 25.67 -23.31 34.83
C GLN A 150 27.19 -23.45 34.68
N ILE A 151 27.77 -22.85 33.63
CA ILE A 151 29.23 -22.85 33.41
C ILE A 151 29.91 -22.10 34.56
N LEU A 152 29.43 -20.91 34.93
CA LEU A 152 29.97 -20.13 36.04
C LEU A 152 29.94 -20.92 37.36
N THR A 153 28.81 -21.56 37.69
CA THR A 153 28.71 -22.40 38.90
C THR A 153 29.67 -23.59 38.86
N ARG A 154 29.92 -24.18 37.69
CA ARG A 154 30.92 -25.27 37.57
C ARG A 154 32.35 -24.77 37.74
N LEU A 155 32.68 -23.60 37.19
CA LEU A 155 33.99 -22.97 37.39
C LEU A 155 34.23 -22.66 38.87
N GLU A 156 33.25 -22.10 39.57
CA GLU A 156 33.33 -21.82 41.01
C GLU A 156 33.59 -23.11 41.83
N LYS A 157 32.89 -24.20 41.50
CA LYS A 157 33.13 -25.51 42.15
C LYS A 157 34.54 -26.05 41.90
N LEU A 158 35.09 -25.82 40.71
CA LEU A 158 36.46 -26.23 40.37
C LEU A 158 37.50 -25.36 41.08
N GLU A 159 37.25 -24.05 41.22
CA GLU A 159 38.09 -23.15 42.02
C GLU A 159 38.07 -23.44 43.53
N GLN A 160 36.98 -24.03 44.05
CA GLN A 160 36.87 -24.42 45.47
C GLN A 160 37.50 -25.80 45.79
N HIS A 161 37.71 -26.67 44.78
CA HIS A 161 38.39 -27.97 44.92
C HIS A 161 39.81 -28.05 44.27
N PRO A 162 40.75 -27.09 44.45
CA PRO A 162 42.09 -27.20 43.89
C PRO A 162 43.03 -28.08 44.74
N ALA A 163 42.68 -28.37 46.00
CA ALA A 163 43.61 -28.94 46.98
C ALA A 163 43.58 -30.49 47.11
N GLU A 164 42.56 -31.18 46.60
CA GLU A 164 42.38 -32.62 46.88
C GLU A 164 43.00 -33.56 45.82
N ASN A 165 43.35 -33.05 44.64
CA ASN A 165 43.85 -33.85 43.53
C ASN A 165 45.39 -33.83 43.38
N ASN A 166 46.11 -33.03 44.19
CA ASN A 166 47.57 -32.96 44.15
C ASN A 166 48.27 -33.86 45.20
N ASP A 167 47.51 -34.60 46.02
CA ASP A 167 48.03 -35.46 47.10
C ASP A 167 47.97 -36.97 46.77
N LYS A 168 47.65 -37.35 45.52
CA LYS A 168 47.50 -38.76 45.11
C LYS A 168 48.42 -39.19 43.95
N ARG A 169 49.54 -38.49 43.73
CA ARG A 169 50.59 -38.91 42.78
C ARG A 169 51.87 -39.30 43.50
#